data_AF-A0A9P5JKW7-F1
#
_entry.id   AF-A0A9P5JKW7-F1
#
_cell.length_a   1.000
_cell.length_b   1.000
_cell.length_c   1.000
_cell.angle_alpha   90.00
_cell.angle_beta   90.00
_cell.angle_gamma   90.00
#
_symmetry.space_group_name_H-M   'P 1'
#
loop_
_entity.id
_entity.type
_entity.pdbx_description
1 polymer ?
#
loop_
_entity_poly.entity_id
_entity_poly.type
_entity_poly.pdbx_seq_one_letter_code
_entity_poly.pdbx_strand_id
1 'polypeptide(L)'
;MLHFVRQGAGTGKRSISTFVSDVRWPGWQAVIGIETHAQIKSRKKLFSRTQNSYDEPPNTRVSLFDAAFPGTLPTLNPRAVELGVRAAIALNADIQPTSSFDRKHYFYVDLPSGYQITQKYAPLAKEGRLQIRPGGPVVGIEQIQLEQDTAKSNKSPFVNETFIDLNRAGAGLMEIVSRPDMRTPEDAGDYVRALRSTLRAVGASDGNMDEGSFRCDINVSVNREGEPFGTHCEVKNINSVRFLMSAILCEVRRHIDLITSGQSVTQETRGYDEERAITYSLRSKEDAPDYRYMPDPNLPPLILSPEYLQRVRSSMPELPDALASRLRTEYGISEHDIRTLASFDAFIQLGLDGERPYGSLVNYFETVVDTSKGVDGKSAINWIAHDLLGQLAHREQTFTPDRIPALVMQEIIMLVKDKTLTGTSAKTLLRHILDTPSALTTPLQTLVDELSLRAATSTSDSSLLRALCEAACAALPAEVESVKKGKEKAIMRLVGWVMKESKGTADAKTAQKMLKEMLVP
;
A
#
# COMPACT_ATOMS: atom_id res chain seq x y z
N MET A 1 -2.78 24.47 -0.07
CA MET A 1 -2.15 25.56 -0.89
C MET A 1 -0.70 25.75 -0.44
N LEU A 2 0.16 24.86 -0.91
CA LEU A 2 1.62 24.98 -0.86
C LEU A 2 2.08 26.41 -1.15
N HIS A 3 2.55 27.12 -0.13
CA HIS A 3 3.26 28.37 -0.37
C HIS A 3 4.67 28.02 -0.86
N PHE A 4 4.87 28.06 -2.18
CA PHE A 4 6.18 28.39 -2.74
C PHE A 4 6.49 29.83 -2.30
N VAL A 5 6.98 29.98 -1.07
CA VAL A 5 7.25 31.29 -0.48
C VAL A 5 8.28 32.01 -1.34
N ARG A 6 7.91 33.19 -1.86
CA ARG A 6 8.87 34.21 -2.29
C ARG A 6 9.81 34.46 -1.12
N GLN A 7 11.09 34.14 -1.30
CA GLN A 7 12.13 34.37 -0.32
C GLN A 7 12.18 35.87 0.05
N GLY A 8 11.74 36.20 1.27
CA GLY A 8 12.11 37.42 1.95
C GLY A 8 13.49 37.24 2.58
N ALA A 9 14.33 38.26 2.43
CA ALA A 9 15.71 38.29 2.89
C ALA A 9 15.85 37.95 4.39
N GLY A 10 16.28 36.72 4.67
CA GLY A 10 16.63 36.23 5.99
C GLY A 10 17.74 35.20 5.84
N THR A 11 18.88 35.47 6.46
CA THR A 11 20.17 34.82 6.25
C THR A 11 20.16 33.31 6.53
N GLY A 12 20.12 32.54 5.46
CA GLY A 12 20.43 31.11 5.43
C GLY A 12 20.40 30.65 3.99
N LYS A 13 21.57 30.65 3.31
CA LYS A 13 21.71 30.09 1.97
C LYS A 13 21.35 28.59 2.05
N ARG A 14 20.07 28.24 1.83
CA ARG A 14 19.67 26.85 1.59
C ARG A 14 20.27 26.46 0.24
N SER A 15 21.05 25.38 0.25
CA SER A 15 21.57 24.75 -0.97
C SER A 15 20.41 24.57 -1.94
N ILE A 16 20.44 25.27 -3.07
CA ILE A 16 19.62 24.90 -4.23
C ILE A 16 19.96 23.43 -4.45
N SER A 17 18.94 22.56 -4.47
CA SER A 17 19.16 21.13 -4.76
C SER A 17 20.00 20.99 -6.01
N THR A 18 20.91 20.03 -6.06
CA THR A 18 21.71 19.74 -7.26
C THR A 18 20.80 19.65 -8.48
N PHE A 19 21.18 20.33 -9.56
CA PHE A 19 20.44 20.25 -10.83
C PHE A 19 20.41 18.79 -11.30
N VAL A 20 19.23 18.31 -11.70
CA VAL A 20 19.01 16.95 -12.19
C VAL A 20 18.55 17.06 -13.63
N SER A 21 19.41 16.67 -14.56
CA SER A 21 19.08 16.62 -15.98
C SER A 21 18.19 15.41 -16.28
N ASP A 22 17.30 15.58 -17.25
CA ASP A 22 16.44 14.52 -17.77
C ASP A 22 16.49 14.51 -19.30
N VAL A 23 16.66 13.33 -19.89
CA VAL A 23 16.73 13.17 -21.35
C VAL A 23 15.44 13.58 -22.05
N ARG A 24 14.31 13.57 -21.34
CA ARG A 24 13.00 13.99 -21.87
C ARG A 24 12.91 15.50 -22.09
N TRP A 25 13.73 16.30 -21.42
CA TRP A 25 13.77 17.76 -21.55
C TRP A 25 15.20 18.31 -21.30
N PRO A 26 16.10 18.18 -22.28
CA PRO A 26 17.48 18.63 -22.13
C PRO A 26 17.58 20.12 -21.75
N GLY A 27 18.40 20.42 -20.75
CA GLY A 27 18.62 21.80 -20.27
C GLY A 27 17.57 22.32 -19.27
N TRP A 28 16.57 21.51 -18.93
CA TRP A 28 15.55 21.84 -17.94
C TRP A 28 15.56 20.85 -16.78
N GLN A 29 15.07 21.29 -15.63
CA GLN A 29 14.78 20.46 -14.46
C GLN A 29 13.34 20.68 -14.04
N ALA A 30 12.64 19.59 -13.70
CA ALA A 30 11.33 19.66 -13.08
C ALA A 30 11.47 19.83 -11.57
N VAL A 31 10.58 20.62 -10.97
CA VAL A 31 10.50 20.86 -9.53
C VAL A 31 9.09 20.52 -9.08
N ILE A 32 8.98 19.46 -8.29
CA ILE A 32 7.70 18.85 -7.97
C ILE A 32 7.51 18.83 -6.45
N GLY A 33 6.35 19.29 -6.00
CA GLY A 33 5.84 19.13 -4.64
C GLY A 33 4.45 18.48 -4.67
N ILE A 34 4.11 17.75 -3.63
CA ILE A 34 2.82 17.04 -3.49
C ILE A 34 2.19 17.41 -2.15
N GLU A 35 0.92 17.78 -2.20
CA GLU A 35 0.01 17.92 -1.06
C GLU A 35 -0.86 16.67 -0.99
N THR A 36 -0.72 15.88 0.07
CA THR A 36 -1.45 14.62 0.24
C THR A 36 -2.51 14.77 1.33
N HIS A 37 -3.76 14.45 1.01
CA HIS A 37 -4.84 14.30 1.99
C HIS A 37 -5.08 12.82 2.25
N ALA A 38 -4.72 12.36 3.44
CA ALA A 38 -4.91 10.97 3.87
C ALA A 38 -5.98 10.90 4.97
N GLN A 39 -7.04 10.14 4.74
CA GLN A 39 -8.09 9.92 5.71
C GLN A 39 -7.55 9.12 6.89
N ILE A 40 -7.80 9.64 8.10
CA ILE A 40 -7.39 9.04 9.36
C ILE A 40 -8.23 7.80 9.62
N LYS A 41 -7.57 6.69 9.89
CA LYS A 41 -8.19 5.39 10.16
C LYS A 41 -8.73 5.26 11.59
N SER A 42 -9.52 6.24 12.02
CA SER A 42 -10.18 6.23 13.34
C SER A 42 -11.60 5.66 13.26
N ARG A 43 -12.10 5.06 14.34
CA ARG A 43 -13.49 4.59 14.42
C ARG A 43 -14.49 5.75 14.36
N LYS A 44 -14.15 6.86 15.02
CA LYS A 44 -14.98 8.06 15.13
C LYS A 44 -14.41 9.19 14.30
N LYS A 45 -15.28 10.10 13.88
CA LYS A 45 -14.97 11.37 13.21
C LYS A 45 -14.04 12.26 14.05
N LEU A 46 -13.43 13.27 13.42
CA LEU A 46 -12.39 14.09 14.08
C LEU A 46 -12.95 15.00 15.17
N PHE A 47 -14.15 15.54 14.95
CA PHE A 47 -14.78 16.52 15.85
C PHE A 47 -16.17 16.10 16.34
N SER A 48 -16.61 14.86 16.09
CA SER A 48 -17.89 14.34 16.56
C SER A 48 -17.78 12.89 17.02
N ARG A 49 -18.79 12.41 17.74
CA ARG A 49 -18.83 11.05 18.29
C ARG A 49 -19.34 10.00 17.30
N THR A 50 -19.75 10.44 16.11
CA THR A 50 -20.25 9.59 15.03
C THR A 50 -19.16 8.68 14.50
N GLN A 51 -19.53 7.48 14.10
CA GLN A 51 -18.61 6.56 13.44
C GLN A 51 -18.27 7.06 12.02
N ASN A 52 -17.04 6.80 11.59
CA ASN A 52 -16.69 6.93 10.17
C ASN A 52 -17.39 5.83 9.36
N SER A 53 -17.60 6.08 8.07
CA SER A 53 -18.26 5.14 7.16
C SER A 53 -17.78 5.29 5.74
N TYR A 54 -17.78 4.18 5.00
CA TYR A 54 -17.39 4.13 3.59
C TYR A 54 -18.58 3.71 2.72
N ASP A 55 -19.32 2.66 3.11
CA ASP A 55 -20.38 2.04 2.29
C ASP A 55 -21.75 1.97 2.97
N GLU A 56 -22.04 2.92 3.85
CA GLU A 56 -23.34 2.98 4.54
C GLU A 56 -24.38 3.75 3.72
N PRO A 57 -25.69 3.52 3.92
CA PRO A 57 -26.72 4.29 3.23
C PRO A 57 -26.54 5.80 3.48
N PRO A 58 -26.85 6.67 2.50
CA PRO A 58 -26.60 8.11 2.60
C PRO A 58 -27.20 8.73 3.85
N ASN A 59 -26.46 9.64 4.48
CA ASN A 59 -26.88 10.42 5.64
C ASN A 59 -27.28 9.60 6.90
N THR A 60 -26.78 8.37 7.06
CA THR A 60 -27.02 7.52 8.25
C THR A 60 -25.94 7.63 9.32
N ARG A 61 -24.77 8.17 8.97
CA ARG A 61 -23.59 8.30 9.83
C ARG A 61 -23.27 9.78 10.03
N VAL A 62 -24.25 10.49 10.60
CA VAL A 62 -24.24 11.95 10.74
C VAL A 62 -24.76 12.34 12.13
N SER A 63 -24.03 13.19 12.86
CA SER A 63 -24.51 13.87 14.06
C SER A 63 -25.00 15.27 13.75
N LEU A 64 -25.68 15.89 14.72
CA LEU A 64 -26.09 17.30 14.64
C LEU A 64 -24.90 18.23 14.35
N PHE A 65 -23.71 17.95 14.91
CA PHE A 65 -22.50 18.72 14.62
C PHE A 65 -22.04 18.53 13.16
N ASP A 66 -22.02 17.29 12.66
CA ASP A 66 -21.59 16.98 11.29
C ASP A 66 -22.50 17.66 10.24
N ALA A 67 -23.79 17.81 10.57
CA ALA A 67 -24.78 18.53 9.78
C ALA A 67 -24.87 20.04 10.07
N ALA A 68 -23.96 20.57 10.90
CA ALA A 68 -23.89 21.99 11.28
C ALA A 68 -25.19 22.57 11.89
N PHE A 69 -25.90 21.79 12.72
CA PHE A 69 -27.06 22.31 13.43
C PHE A 69 -26.66 23.44 14.39
N PRO A 70 -27.46 24.53 14.48
CA PRO A 70 -27.18 25.64 15.40
C PRO A 70 -27.01 25.18 16.85
N GLY A 71 -26.00 25.73 17.53
CA GLY A 71 -25.71 25.44 18.94
C GLY A 71 -24.85 24.20 19.19
N THR A 72 -24.44 23.47 18.15
CA THR A 72 -23.51 22.34 18.30
C THR A 72 -22.05 22.82 18.39
N LEU A 73 -21.19 22.04 19.07
CA LEU A 73 -19.77 22.35 19.28
C LEU A 73 -18.87 21.14 18.93
N PRO A 74 -17.65 21.38 18.42
CA PRO A 74 -16.72 20.32 18.07
C PRO A 74 -16.18 19.62 19.33
N THR A 75 -15.96 18.31 19.24
CA THR A 75 -15.25 17.52 20.26
C THR A 75 -14.13 16.73 19.60
N LEU A 76 -12.87 17.14 19.84
CA LEU A 76 -11.70 16.51 19.24
C LEU A 76 -11.56 15.03 19.64
N ASN A 77 -11.30 14.18 18.64
CA ASN A 77 -11.06 12.76 18.84
C ASN A 77 -9.59 12.47 19.19
N PRO A 78 -9.28 12.03 20.43
CA PRO A 78 -7.90 11.76 20.84
C PRO A 78 -7.26 10.60 20.09
N ARG A 79 -8.03 9.64 19.56
CA ARG A 79 -7.49 8.55 18.73
C ARG A 79 -7.07 9.05 17.36
N ALA A 80 -7.81 9.99 16.77
CA ALA A 80 -7.41 10.60 15.50
C ALA A 80 -6.10 11.42 15.67
N VAL A 81 -5.96 12.13 16.79
CA VAL A 81 -4.71 12.81 17.15
C VAL A 81 -3.56 11.82 17.30
N GLU A 82 -3.77 10.72 18.02
CA GLU A 82 -2.76 9.67 18.20
C GLU A 82 -2.26 9.13 16.85
N LEU A 83 -3.18 8.84 15.92
CA LEU A 83 -2.85 8.39 14.57
C LEU A 83 -2.06 9.43 13.77
N GLY A 84 -2.40 10.72 13.90
CA GLY A 84 -1.61 11.82 13.35
C GLY A 84 -0.19 11.89 13.92
N VAL A 85 -0.04 11.70 15.23
CA VAL A 85 1.26 11.66 15.91
C VAL A 85 2.07 10.45 15.44
N ARG A 86 1.45 9.29 15.25
CA ARG A 86 2.11 8.10 14.69
C ARG A 86 2.63 8.35 13.28
N ALA A 87 1.84 9.00 12.42
CA ALA A 87 2.29 9.43 11.10
C ALA A 87 3.49 10.38 11.19
N ALA A 88 3.43 11.39 12.08
CA ALA A 88 4.53 12.33 12.29
C ALA A 88 5.83 11.64 12.76
N ILE A 89 5.74 10.69 13.69
CA ILE A 89 6.90 9.89 14.12
C ILE A 89 7.46 9.08 12.94
N ALA A 90 6.60 8.41 12.18
CA ALA A 90 7.00 7.58 11.05
C ALA A 90 7.70 8.38 9.94
N LEU A 91 7.25 9.61 9.73
CA LEU A 91 7.82 10.57 8.79
C LEU A 91 8.97 11.39 9.38
N ASN A 92 9.49 11.00 10.56
CA ASN A 92 10.60 11.68 11.24
C ASN A 92 10.39 13.20 11.37
N ALA A 93 9.15 13.63 11.60
CA ALA A 93 8.79 15.04 11.73
C ALA A 93 8.96 15.55 13.16
N ASP A 94 9.23 16.85 13.29
CA ASP A 94 9.25 17.58 14.55
C ASP A 94 7.82 17.86 15.02
N ILE A 95 7.37 17.07 15.99
CA ILE A 95 6.03 17.16 16.57
C ILE A 95 5.96 18.37 17.49
N GLN A 96 5.01 19.26 17.22
CA GLN A 96 4.87 20.49 17.98
C GLN A 96 4.27 20.19 19.36
N PRO A 97 4.91 20.60 20.48
CA PRO A 97 4.38 20.39 21.83
C PRO A 97 3.01 21.05 22.06
N THR A 98 2.74 22.11 21.29
CA THR A 98 1.47 22.81 21.28
C THR A 98 1.06 23.05 19.83
N SER A 99 -0.18 22.71 19.51
CA SER A 99 -0.81 22.97 18.21
C SER A 99 -2.21 23.54 18.42
N SER A 100 -2.80 24.14 17.39
CA SER A 100 -4.13 24.74 17.47
C SER A 100 -4.93 24.45 16.21
N PHE A 101 -6.25 24.58 16.30
CA PHE A 101 -7.16 24.46 15.17
C PHE A 101 -7.63 25.83 14.71
N ASP A 102 -7.86 25.95 13.42
CA ASP A 102 -8.24 27.17 12.71
C ASP A 102 -9.44 26.86 11.80
N ARG A 103 -10.24 27.89 11.50
CA ARG A 103 -11.34 27.83 10.55
C ARG A 103 -10.91 28.37 9.19
N LYS A 104 -11.03 27.54 8.16
CA LYS A 104 -10.86 27.91 6.75
C LYS A 104 -12.24 28.12 6.13
N HIS A 105 -12.61 29.38 5.89
CA HIS A 105 -13.95 29.76 5.45
C HIS A 105 -14.11 29.67 3.94
N TYR A 106 -15.07 28.88 3.49
CA TYR A 106 -15.56 28.88 2.12
C TYR A 106 -16.94 28.24 2.06
N PHE A 107 -17.76 28.69 1.13
CA PHE A 107 -19.10 28.15 0.94
C PHE A 107 -19.10 27.13 -0.18
N TYR A 108 -19.49 25.91 0.15
CA TYR A 108 -19.77 24.87 -0.82
C TYR A 108 -20.86 23.95 -0.26
N VAL A 109 -21.63 23.32 -1.14
CA VAL A 109 -22.79 22.49 -0.77
C VAL A 109 -22.42 21.25 0.07
N ASP A 110 -21.15 20.84 0.03
CA ASP A 110 -20.62 19.71 0.79
C ASP A 110 -20.01 20.09 2.14
N LEU A 111 -19.98 21.38 2.48
CA LEU A 111 -19.42 21.91 3.71
C LEU A 111 -20.50 22.68 4.47
N PRO A 112 -21.36 21.98 5.25
CA PRO A 112 -22.57 22.58 5.84
C PRO A 112 -22.26 23.71 6.82
N SER A 113 -21.10 23.69 7.47
CA SER A 113 -20.64 24.71 8.42
C SER A 113 -20.24 26.03 7.76
N GLY A 114 -19.97 26.06 6.45
CA GLY A 114 -19.37 27.21 5.76
C GLY A 114 -17.90 27.48 6.14
N TYR A 115 -17.28 26.59 6.90
CA TYR A 115 -15.86 26.59 7.22
C TYR A 115 -15.35 25.18 7.55
N GLN A 116 -14.14 24.87 7.11
CA GLN A 116 -13.44 23.63 7.42
C GLN A 116 -12.56 23.88 8.65
N ILE A 117 -12.65 23.01 9.67
CA ILE A 117 -11.70 23.04 10.79
C ILE A 117 -10.40 22.35 10.33
N THR A 118 -9.27 23.05 10.42
CA THR A 118 -7.93 22.62 9.97
C THR A 118 -6.85 23.18 10.91
N GLN A 119 -5.56 23.09 10.57
CA GLN A 119 -4.47 23.74 11.33
C GLN A 119 -3.56 24.52 10.39
N LYS A 120 -3.70 25.84 10.35
CA LYS A 120 -2.92 26.73 9.49
C LYS A 120 -1.71 27.32 10.19
N TYR A 121 -1.88 27.81 11.42
CA TYR A 121 -0.82 28.57 12.10
C TYR A 121 0.09 27.68 12.95
N ALA A 122 -0.49 26.68 13.64
CA ALA A 122 0.22 25.76 14.51
C ALA A 122 -0.15 24.30 14.17
N PRO A 123 0.44 23.73 13.10
CA PRO A 123 0.18 22.35 12.67
C PRO A 123 0.71 21.34 13.69
N LEU A 124 0.28 20.08 13.56
CA LEU A 124 0.67 18.98 14.44
C LEU A 124 2.19 18.71 14.42
N ALA A 125 2.80 18.73 13.23
CA ALA A 125 4.23 18.49 13.06
C ALA A 125 4.81 19.26 11.86
N LYS A 126 6.12 19.49 11.86
CA LYS A 126 6.89 20.18 10.81
C LYS A 126 8.20 19.47 10.51
N GLU A 127 8.88 19.84 9.43
CA GLU A 127 10.27 19.44 9.15
C GLU A 127 10.52 17.92 9.18
N GLY A 128 9.61 17.14 8.58
CA GLY A 128 9.78 15.70 8.41
C GLY A 128 10.62 15.34 7.19
N ARG A 129 10.78 14.03 6.98
CA ARG A 129 11.52 13.46 5.87
C ARG A 129 11.04 12.04 5.55
N LEU A 130 10.99 11.73 4.26
CA LEU A 130 10.64 10.41 3.76
C LEU A 130 11.70 9.92 2.76
N GLN A 131 12.29 8.77 3.03
CA GLN A 131 13.10 8.04 2.06
C GLN A 131 12.15 7.35 1.08
N ILE A 132 12.19 7.72 -0.21
CA ILE A 132 11.19 7.23 -1.17
C ILE A 132 11.57 5.88 -1.81
N ARG A 133 12.87 5.55 -1.84
CA ARG A 133 13.43 4.26 -2.27
C ARG A 133 14.88 4.10 -1.82
N PRO A 134 15.43 2.90 -1.66
CA PRO A 134 16.84 2.68 -1.32
C PRO A 134 17.79 3.37 -2.31
N GLY A 135 18.73 4.18 -1.80
CA GLY A 135 19.67 4.96 -2.62
C GLY A 135 19.06 6.11 -3.43
N GLY A 136 17.74 6.33 -3.32
CA GLY A 136 17.03 7.46 -3.92
C GLY A 136 17.07 8.73 -3.07
N PRO A 137 16.42 9.81 -3.54
CA PRO A 137 16.37 11.06 -2.79
C PRO A 137 15.52 10.93 -1.52
N VAL A 138 15.87 11.73 -0.52
CA VAL A 138 15.03 11.96 0.66
C VAL A 138 14.15 13.18 0.36
N VAL A 139 12.84 13.02 0.45
CA VAL A 139 11.89 14.13 0.27
C VAL A 139 11.56 14.71 1.64
N GLY A 140 11.74 16.02 1.80
CA GLY A 140 11.33 16.72 3.02
C GLY A 140 9.81 16.81 3.13
N ILE A 141 9.30 16.77 4.36
CA ILE A 141 7.91 17.06 4.69
C ILE A 141 7.88 18.41 5.39
N GLU A 142 7.23 19.40 4.79
CA GLU A 142 7.13 20.74 5.35
C GLU A 142 6.26 20.74 6.60
N GLN A 143 5.07 20.14 6.51
CA GLN A 143 4.12 20.07 7.62
C GLN A 143 3.15 18.90 7.52
N ILE A 144 2.61 18.53 8.68
CA ILE A 144 1.50 17.59 8.84
C ILE A 144 0.44 18.29 9.71
N GLN A 145 -0.77 18.40 9.20
CA GLN A 145 -1.90 19.02 9.90
C GLN A 145 -3.12 18.10 9.91
N LEU A 146 -3.96 18.25 10.93
CA LEU A 146 -5.24 17.55 11.05
C LEU A 146 -6.38 18.45 10.56
N GLU A 147 -7.28 17.89 9.76
CA GLU A 147 -8.44 18.63 9.29
C GLU A 147 -9.68 17.77 9.10
N GLN A 148 -10.83 18.43 8.99
CA GLN A 148 -12.12 17.82 8.71
C GLN A 148 -12.32 17.61 7.21
N ASP A 149 -12.76 16.44 6.78
CA ASP A 149 -13.22 16.21 5.41
C ASP A 149 -14.63 16.76 5.15
N THR A 150 -14.92 17.06 3.89
CA THR A 150 -16.23 17.50 3.42
C THR A 150 -17.16 16.32 3.13
N ALA A 151 -18.45 16.61 2.96
CA ALA A 151 -19.44 15.66 2.49
C ALA A 151 -19.12 15.18 1.06
N LYS A 152 -19.83 14.15 0.59
CA LYS A 152 -19.75 13.70 -0.81
C LYS A 152 -20.85 14.37 -1.61
N SER A 153 -20.48 15.02 -2.72
CA SER A 153 -21.42 15.54 -3.71
C SER A 153 -21.53 14.58 -4.88
N ASN A 154 -22.73 14.11 -5.19
CA ASN A 154 -23.00 13.23 -6.33
C ASN A 154 -23.91 13.97 -7.31
N LYS A 155 -23.39 14.31 -8.48
CA LYS A 155 -24.19 14.89 -9.56
C LYS A 155 -24.95 13.76 -10.27
N SER A 156 -26.26 13.88 -10.37
CA SER A 156 -27.04 12.89 -11.11
C SER A 156 -26.83 13.07 -12.62
N PRO A 157 -26.64 11.97 -13.38
CA PRO A 157 -26.64 12.02 -14.83
C PRO A 157 -28.06 12.14 -15.41
N PHE A 158 -29.10 11.83 -14.63
CA PHE A 158 -30.49 11.77 -15.08
C PHE A 158 -31.31 13.01 -14.72
N VAL A 159 -30.94 13.69 -13.64
CA VAL A 159 -31.61 14.92 -13.18
C VAL A 159 -30.57 16.00 -12.95
N ASN A 160 -30.93 17.26 -13.21
CA ASN A 160 -30.04 18.40 -13.01
C ASN A 160 -29.97 18.80 -11.52
N GLU A 161 -29.67 17.83 -10.66
CA GLU A 161 -29.59 17.99 -9.21
C GLU A 161 -28.28 17.38 -8.70
N THR A 162 -27.81 17.90 -7.56
CA THR A 162 -26.66 17.36 -6.85
C THR A 162 -27.13 16.83 -5.50
N PHE A 163 -26.90 15.54 -5.27
CA PHE A 163 -27.21 14.88 -4.02
C PHE A 163 -26.03 14.98 -3.06
N ILE A 164 -26.31 15.40 -1.82
CA ILE A 164 -25.29 15.55 -0.78
C ILE A 164 -25.43 14.39 0.22
N ASP A 165 -24.32 13.69 0.43
CA ASP A 165 -24.19 12.66 1.46
C ASP A 165 -23.20 13.12 2.55
N LEU A 166 -23.75 13.44 3.73
CA LEU A 166 -23.03 13.94 4.90
C LEU A 166 -22.32 12.83 5.68
N ASN A 167 -22.40 11.56 5.28
CA ASN A 167 -21.71 10.45 5.95
C ASN A 167 -20.21 10.73 6.14
N ARG A 168 -19.55 11.30 5.12
CA ARG A 168 -18.12 11.66 5.17
C ARG A 168 -17.83 12.99 5.90
N ALA A 169 -18.79 13.90 5.99
CA ALA A 169 -18.59 15.20 6.62
C ALA A 169 -18.12 15.02 8.07
N GLY A 170 -16.98 15.61 8.44
CA GLY A 170 -16.42 15.42 9.79
C GLY A 170 -15.39 14.30 9.92
N ALA A 171 -15.20 13.45 8.89
CA ALA A 171 -14.12 12.47 8.88
C ALA A 171 -12.77 13.18 9.05
N GLY A 172 -11.84 12.54 9.77
CA GLY A 172 -10.52 13.12 9.99
C GLY A 172 -9.61 12.92 8.79
N LEU A 173 -8.87 13.95 8.40
CA LEU A 173 -7.81 13.91 7.41
C LEU A 173 -6.49 14.37 8.04
N MET A 174 -5.39 13.81 7.53
CA MET A 174 -4.07 14.40 7.61
C MET A 174 -3.75 15.05 6.26
N GLU A 175 -3.50 16.36 6.24
CA GLU A 175 -2.85 17.00 5.11
C GLU A 175 -1.34 16.96 5.35
N ILE A 176 -0.61 16.28 4.46
CA ILE A 176 0.83 16.07 4.50
C ILE A 176 1.43 16.79 3.31
N VAL A 177 2.19 17.84 3.60
CA VAL A 177 2.75 18.74 2.58
C VAL A 177 4.21 18.43 2.40
N SER A 178 4.60 17.93 1.22
CA SER A 178 6.01 17.73 0.89
C SER A 178 6.71 19.02 0.48
N ARG A 179 8.02 19.06 0.67
CA ARG A 179 8.89 20.05 0.05
C ARG A 179 9.01 19.79 -1.45
N PRO A 180 9.33 20.82 -2.25
CA PRO A 180 9.53 20.67 -3.68
C PRO A 180 10.90 20.03 -3.99
N ASP A 181 11.12 18.81 -3.52
CA ASP A 181 12.41 18.08 -3.61
C ASP A 181 12.43 17.03 -4.73
N MET A 182 11.26 16.66 -5.27
CA MET A 182 11.15 15.68 -6.34
C MET A 182 11.52 16.29 -7.70
N ARG A 183 12.27 15.55 -8.53
CA ARG A 183 12.81 16.05 -9.81
C ARG A 183 12.32 15.28 -11.03
N THR A 184 11.69 14.14 -10.82
CA THR A 184 11.14 13.30 -11.87
C THR A 184 9.72 12.84 -11.53
N PRO A 185 8.87 12.53 -12.51
CA PRO A 185 7.61 11.83 -12.29
C PRO A 185 7.81 10.52 -11.49
N GLU A 186 8.92 9.83 -11.71
CA GLU A 186 9.27 8.60 -11.01
C GLU A 186 9.50 8.84 -9.51
N ASP A 187 10.20 9.91 -9.13
CA ASP A 187 10.31 10.34 -7.72
C ASP A 187 8.95 10.61 -7.10
N ALA A 188 8.07 11.28 -7.84
CA ALA A 188 6.72 11.60 -7.38
C ALA A 188 5.87 10.33 -7.17
N GLY A 189 5.99 9.35 -8.07
CA GLY A 189 5.33 8.06 -7.91
C GLY A 189 5.87 7.25 -6.73
N ASP A 190 7.19 7.25 -6.54
CA ASP A 190 7.83 6.56 -5.41
C ASP A 190 7.51 7.22 -4.07
N TYR A 191 7.45 8.56 -4.02
CA TYR A 191 6.99 9.30 -2.86
C TYR A 191 5.59 8.86 -2.42
N VAL A 192 4.63 8.84 -3.35
CA VAL A 192 3.24 8.45 -3.05
C VAL A 192 3.18 7.01 -2.54
N ARG A 193 3.90 6.07 -3.16
CA ARG A 193 3.96 4.67 -2.72
C ARG A 193 4.59 4.53 -1.33
N ALA A 194 5.71 5.20 -1.09
CA ALA A 194 6.41 5.16 0.19
C ALA A 194 5.57 5.78 1.32
N LEU A 195 4.93 6.92 1.05
CA LEU A 195 4.04 7.58 2.02
C LEU A 195 2.86 6.69 2.36
N ARG A 196 2.18 6.14 1.35
CA ARG A 196 1.07 5.20 1.53
C ARG A 196 1.48 3.98 2.36
N SER A 197 2.62 3.36 2.03
CA SER A 197 3.16 2.22 2.78
C SER A 197 3.44 2.58 4.24
N THR A 198 4.06 3.75 4.48
CA THR A 198 4.38 4.25 5.81
C THR A 198 3.13 4.49 6.65
N LEU A 199 2.12 5.17 6.10
CA LEU A 199 0.88 5.46 6.83
C LEU A 199 0.08 4.19 7.16
N ARG A 200 0.04 3.23 6.23
CA ARG A 200 -0.58 1.91 6.45
C ARG A 200 0.11 1.14 7.56
N ALA A 201 1.44 1.06 7.51
CA ALA A 201 2.24 0.34 8.50
C ALA A 201 2.01 0.84 9.92
N VAL A 202 1.82 2.16 10.09
CA VAL A 202 1.58 2.76 11.40
C VAL A 202 0.09 2.95 11.72
N GLY A 203 -0.79 2.41 10.88
CA GLY A 203 -2.24 2.40 11.09
C GLY A 203 -2.90 3.77 11.02
N ALA A 204 -2.20 4.77 10.48
CA ALA A 204 -2.69 6.14 10.42
C ALA A 204 -3.73 6.32 9.30
N SER A 205 -3.61 5.57 8.20
CA SER A 205 -4.54 5.60 7.06
C SER A 205 -4.57 4.27 6.32
N ASP A 206 -5.70 3.95 5.70
CA ASP A 206 -5.78 2.83 4.75
C ASP A 206 -5.13 3.15 3.41
N GLY A 207 -4.89 4.43 3.10
CA GLY A 207 -4.12 4.84 1.94
C GLY A 207 -4.73 4.44 0.59
N ASN A 208 -6.02 4.13 0.53
CA ASN A 208 -6.69 3.70 -0.70
C ASN A 208 -7.05 4.92 -1.56
N MET A 209 -6.48 5.00 -2.76
CA MET A 209 -6.73 6.08 -3.71
C MET A 209 -8.09 5.94 -4.41
N ASP A 210 -8.51 4.70 -4.70
CA ASP A 210 -9.75 4.41 -5.44
C ASP A 210 -11.00 4.76 -4.61
N GLU A 211 -10.93 4.52 -3.29
CA GLU A 211 -11.99 4.88 -2.32
C GLU A 211 -11.93 6.36 -1.89
N GLY A 212 -10.94 7.13 -2.37
CA GLY A 212 -10.75 8.54 -2.02
C GLY A 212 -10.19 8.80 -0.62
N SER A 213 -9.81 7.75 0.12
CA SER A 213 -9.14 7.87 1.42
C SER A 213 -7.71 8.40 1.33
N PHE A 214 -7.15 8.47 0.12
CA PHE A 214 -5.81 9.01 -0.13
C PHE A 214 -5.81 9.80 -1.44
N ARG A 215 -5.67 11.13 -1.34
CA ARG A 215 -5.76 12.08 -2.47
C ARG A 215 -4.46 12.86 -2.57
N CYS A 216 -4.02 13.15 -3.79
CA CYS A 216 -2.81 13.93 -4.04
C CYS A 216 -3.10 15.09 -4.99
N ASP A 217 -2.69 16.29 -4.57
CA ASP A 217 -2.62 17.47 -5.42
C ASP A 217 -1.14 17.75 -5.75
N ILE A 218 -0.84 17.91 -7.04
CA ILE A 218 0.53 17.98 -7.55
C ILE A 218 0.87 19.43 -7.86
N ASN A 219 2.03 19.89 -7.43
CA ASN A 219 2.54 21.20 -7.79
C ASN A 219 3.78 21.03 -8.66
N VAL A 220 3.73 21.54 -9.89
CA VAL A 220 4.77 21.36 -10.90
C VAL A 220 5.32 22.72 -11.32
N SER A 221 6.64 22.84 -11.34
CA SER A 221 7.37 23.93 -11.96
C SER A 221 8.58 23.40 -12.74
N VAL A 222 9.19 24.26 -13.55
CA VAL A 222 10.43 23.97 -14.28
C VAL A 222 11.39 25.15 -14.17
N ASN A 223 12.68 24.88 -14.21
CA ASN A 223 13.74 25.90 -14.28
C ASN A 223 14.96 25.37 -15.03
N ARG A 224 15.84 26.26 -15.50
CA ARG A 224 17.15 25.88 -16.04
C ARG A 224 18.19 25.83 -14.94
N GLU A 225 19.34 25.24 -15.25
CA GLU A 225 20.48 25.19 -14.33
C GLU A 225 20.92 26.60 -13.91
N GLY A 226 21.07 26.81 -12.60
CA GLY A 226 21.43 28.10 -12.02
C GLY A 226 20.28 29.12 -11.89
N GLU A 227 19.10 28.84 -12.45
CA GLU A 227 17.93 29.71 -12.32
C GLU A 227 17.10 29.38 -11.06
N PRO A 228 16.39 30.36 -10.46
CA PRO A 228 15.42 30.08 -9.41
C PRO A 228 14.24 29.26 -9.95
N PHE A 229 13.49 28.63 -9.04
CA PHE A 229 12.26 27.91 -9.40
C PHE A 229 11.27 28.84 -10.14
N GLY A 230 10.71 28.35 -11.23
CA GLY A 230 9.72 29.08 -12.02
C GLY A 230 8.35 29.18 -11.36
N THR A 231 7.38 29.69 -12.10
CA THR A 231 5.96 29.63 -11.69
C THR A 231 5.52 28.17 -11.59
N HIS A 232 4.70 27.84 -10.58
CA HIS A 232 4.11 26.51 -10.44
C HIS A 232 2.65 26.51 -10.84
N CYS A 233 2.18 25.38 -11.35
CA CYS A 233 0.77 25.06 -11.50
C CYS A 233 0.39 23.93 -10.54
N GLU A 234 -0.83 24.00 -10.01
CA GLU A 234 -1.40 22.97 -9.13
C GLU A 234 -2.35 22.10 -9.96
N VAL A 235 -2.09 20.80 -10.06
CA VAL A 235 -2.96 19.81 -10.71
C VAL A 235 -3.72 19.04 -9.65
N LYS A 236 -5.05 19.12 -9.69
CA LYS A 236 -5.97 18.48 -8.73
C LYS A 236 -6.66 17.24 -9.31
N ASN A 237 -7.31 16.49 -8.43
CA ASN A 237 -8.17 15.34 -8.76
C ASN A 237 -7.41 14.17 -9.40
N ILE A 238 -6.25 13.82 -8.82
CA ILE A 238 -5.43 12.72 -9.29
C ILE A 238 -5.67 11.49 -8.40
N ASN A 239 -6.33 10.48 -8.98
CA ASN A 239 -6.77 9.29 -8.25
C ASN A 239 -5.88 8.05 -8.46
N SER A 240 -4.78 8.15 -9.23
CA SER A 240 -3.82 7.06 -9.34
C SER A 240 -2.38 7.55 -9.49
N VAL A 241 -1.42 6.72 -9.05
CA VAL A 241 0.01 6.99 -9.23
C VAL A 241 0.39 7.09 -10.72
N ARG A 242 -0.25 6.30 -11.58
CA ARG A 242 -0.01 6.36 -13.03
C ARG A 242 -0.44 7.70 -13.61
N PHE A 243 -1.62 8.17 -13.25
CA PHE A 243 -2.15 9.46 -13.70
C PHE A 243 -1.36 10.62 -13.12
N LEU A 244 -0.88 10.50 -11.88
CA LEU A 244 0.02 11.46 -11.26
C LEU A 244 1.29 11.65 -12.09
N MET A 245 1.96 10.56 -12.44
CA MET A 245 3.17 10.61 -13.25
C MET A 245 2.90 11.20 -14.65
N SER A 246 1.78 10.83 -15.27
CA SER A 246 1.40 11.34 -16.59
C SER A 246 1.05 12.83 -16.56
N ALA A 247 0.34 13.30 -15.54
CA ALA A 247 0.01 14.71 -15.35
C ALA A 247 1.28 15.58 -15.18
N ILE A 248 2.27 15.09 -14.41
CA ILE A 248 3.57 15.77 -14.27
C ILE A 248 4.27 15.87 -15.62
N LEU A 249 4.34 14.77 -16.39
CA LEU A 249 4.94 14.78 -17.73
C LEU A 249 4.26 15.78 -18.65
N CYS A 250 2.93 15.87 -18.60
CA CYS A 250 2.15 16.82 -19.38
C CYS A 250 2.48 18.27 -18.99
N GLU A 251 2.46 18.60 -17.70
CA GLU A 251 2.73 19.96 -17.22
C GLU A 251 4.17 20.40 -17.46
N VAL A 252 5.16 19.52 -17.27
CA VAL A 252 6.57 19.85 -17.53
C VAL A 252 6.76 20.24 -19.00
N ARG A 253 6.23 19.43 -19.92
CA ARG A 253 6.29 19.73 -21.37
C ARG A 253 5.60 21.05 -21.70
N ARG A 254 4.37 21.24 -21.19
CA ARG A 254 3.61 22.47 -21.40
C ARG A 254 4.36 23.71 -20.91
N HIS A 255 4.96 23.65 -19.71
CA HIS A 255 5.74 24.77 -19.18
C HIS A 255 6.94 25.09 -20.09
N ILE A 256 7.68 24.07 -20.52
CA ILE A 256 8.85 24.24 -21.39
C ILE A 256 8.45 24.83 -22.74
N ASP A 257 7.37 24.34 -23.35
CA ASP A 257 6.87 24.83 -24.64
C ASP A 257 6.44 26.30 -24.55
N LEU A 258 5.75 26.69 -23.48
CA LEU A 258 5.38 28.09 -23.22
C LEU A 258 6.61 28.97 -23.08
N ILE A 259 7.57 28.58 -22.24
CA ILE A 259 8.77 29.41 -22.00
C ILE A 259 9.63 29.50 -23.26
N THR A 260 9.78 28.40 -23.99
CA THR A 260 10.59 28.34 -25.22
C THR A 260 9.94 29.12 -26.37
N SER A 261 8.61 29.24 -26.39
CA SER A 261 7.88 30.10 -27.34
C SER A 261 7.83 31.58 -26.93
N GLY A 262 8.54 31.98 -25.87
CA GLY A 262 8.58 33.36 -25.37
C GLY A 262 7.36 33.76 -24.55
N GLN A 263 6.50 32.81 -24.20
CA GLN A 263 5.36 33.02 -23.31
C GLN A 263 5.76 32.77 -21.85
N SER A 264 4.91 33.20 -20.90
CA SER A 264 5.13 32.96 -19.47
C SER A 264 4.13 31.94 -18.94
N VAL A 265 4.55 31.16 -17.95
CA VAL A 265 3.65 30.25 -17.24
C VAL A 265 2.85 31.06 -16.22
N THR A 266 1.52 31.07 -16.39
CA THR A 266 0.55 31.60 -15.44
C THR A 266 0.33 30.60 -14.30
N GLN A 267 0.22 31.11 -13.06
CA GLN A 267 -0.14 30.25 -11.95
C GLN A 267 -1.63 29.91 -12.01
N GLU A 268 -1.96 28.62 -12.04
CA GLU A 268 -3.33 28.13 -12.25
C GLU A 268 -3.58 26.87 -11.42
N THR A 269 -4.85 26.64 -11.09
CA THR A 269 -5.33 25.32 -10.67
C THR A 269 -5.88 24.61 -11.90
N ARG A 270 -5.38 23.41 -12.16
CA ARG A 270 -5.62 22.61 -13.37
C ARG A 270 -6.20 21.25 -12.99
N GLY A 271 -6.98 20.67 -13.88
CA GLY A 271 -7.44 19.28 -13.82
C GLY A 271 -6.64 18.41 -14.79
N TYR A 272 -6.81 17.10 -14.68
CA TYR A 272 -6.24 16.11 -15.59
C TYR A 272 -7.34 15.26 -16.22
N ASP A 273 -7.34 15.17 -17.55
CA ASP A 273 -8.23 14.34 -18.34
C ASP A 273 -7.52 13.00 -18.61
N GLU A 274 -7.99 11.93 -17.97
CA GLU A 274 -7.37 10.61 -18.01
C GLU A 274 -7.47 9.95 -19.40
N GLU A 275 -8.54 10.24 -20.16
CA GLU A 275 -8.77 9.64 -21.48
C GLU A 275 -7.84 10.27 -22.52
N ARG A 276 -7.66 11.59 -22.45
CA ARG A 276 -6.84 12.35 -23.39
C ARG A 276 -5.38 12.50 -22.95
N ALA A 277 -5.09 12.19 -21.68
CA ALA A 277 -3.81 12.40 -21.03
C ALA A 277 -3.32 13.87 -21.14
N ILE A 278 -4.24 14.82 -20.98
CA ILE A 278 -3.96 16.26 -21.01
C ILE A 278 -4.39 16.96 -19.74
N THR A 279 -3.80 18.12 -19.49
CA THR A 279 -4.19 19.01 -18.40
C THR A 279 -5.04 20.16 -18.93
N TYR A 280 -6.04 20.58 -18.17
CA TYR A 280 -6.93 21.68 -18.54
C TYR A 280 -7.09 22.66 -17.38
N SER A 281 -7.29 23.95 -17.71
CA SER A 281 -7.45 24.98 -16.69
C SER A 281 -8.82 24.84 -16.02
N LEU A 282 -8.84 24.82 -14.68
CA LEU A 282 -10.09 24.85 -13.91
C LEU A 282 -10.44 26.28 -13.51
N ARG A 283 -9.44 27.04 -13.04
CA ARG A 283 -9.58 28.44 -12.63
C ARG A 283 -8.21 29.15 -12.62
N SER A 284 -8.22 30.44 -12.88
CA SER A 284 -7.05 31.32 -12.75
C SER A 284 -6.88 31.79 -11.30
N LYS A 285 -5.67 32.25 -10.93
CA LYS A 285 -5.34 32.68 -9.57
C LYS A 285 -5.88 34.06 -9.19
N GLU A 286 -6.37 34.86 -10.15
CA GLU A 286 -7.03 36.14 -9.86
C GLU A 286 -8.31 35.93 -9.00
N ASP A 287 -8.85 34.71 -9.00
CA ASP A 287 -9.98 34.26 -8.16
C ASP A 287 -9.55 33.47 -6.90
N ALA A 288 -8.28 33.56 -6.46
CA ALA A 288 -7.84 32.84 -5.26
C ALA A 288 -8.71 33.23 -4.06
N PRO A 289 -9.52 32.31 -3.50
CA PRO A 289 -10.45 32.68 -2.44
C PRO A 289 -9.68 33.14 -1.21
N ASP A 290 -10.01 34.31 -0.69
CA ASP A 290 -9.62 34.66 0.67
C ASP A 290 -10.38 33.76 1.64
N TYR A 291 -9.71 32.70 2.08
CA TYR A 291 -10.26 31.72 3.01
C TYR A 291 -10.44 32.27 4.44
N ARG A 292 -10.02 33.51 4.73
CA ARG A 292 -10.22 34.19 6.02
C ARG A 292 -9.93 33.27 7.20
N TYR A 293 -8.71 32.73 7.24
CA TYR A 293 -8.27 31.86 8.33
C TYR A 293 -8.37 32.60 9.67
N MET A 294 -8.91 31.94 10.69
CA MET A 294 -8.86 32.42 12.06
C MET A 294 -8.78 31.26 13.05
N PRO A 295 -8.15 31.43 14.22
CA PRO A 295 -8.17 30.43 15.28
C PRO A 295 -9.60 30.02 15.64
N ASP A 296 -9.86 28.72 15.81
CA ASP A 296 -11.18 28.25 16.21
C ASP A 296 -11.40 28.52 17.71
N PRO A 297 -12.33 29.41 18.09
CA PRO A 297 -12.55 29.75 19.50
C PRO A 297 -13.19 28.61 20.31
N ASN A 298 -13.75 27.60 19.65
CA ASN A 298 -14.43 26.48 20.31
C ASN A 298 -13.47 25.33 20.65
N LEU A 299 -12.24 25.36 20.15
CA LEU A 299 -11.24 24.32 20.39
C LEU A 299 -10.05 24.92 21.15
N PRO A 300 -9.75 24.43 22.37
CA PRO A 300 -8.55 24.86 23.07
C PRO A 300 -7.28 24.35 22.33
N PRO A 301 -6.11 24.95 22.61
CA PRO A 301 -4.84 24.42 22.12
C PRO A 301 -4.65 22.95 22.49
N LEU A 302 -4.17 22.15 21.53
CA LEU A 302 -3.77 20.77 21.73
C LEU A 302 -2.36 20.73 22.31
N ILE A 303 -2.23 20.24 23.55
CA ILE A 303 -0.96 20.08 24.25
C ILE A 303 -0.58 18.60 24.25
N LEU A 304 0.59 18.28 23.68
CA LEU A 304 1.14 16.93 23.66
C LEU A 304 2.29 16.84 24.65
N SER A 305 2.07 16.13 25.77
CA SER A 305 3.10 15.97 26.78
C SER A 305 4.24 15.06 26.30
N PRO A 306 5.47 15.23 26.81
CA PRO A 306 6.57 14.31 26.50
C PRO A 306 6.24 12.84 26.80
N GLU A 307 5.51 12.57 27.89
CA GLU A 307 5.09 11.22 28.29
C GLU A 307 4.08 10.63 27.29
N TYR A 308 3.16 11.46 26.77
CA TYR A 308 2.25 11.06 25.71
C TYR A 308 3.04 10.65 24.46
N LEU A 309 3.97 11.49 24.01
CA LEU A 309 4.79 11.20 22.82
C LEU A 309 5.64 9.95 23.00
N GLN A 310 6.22 9.76 24.19
CA GLN A 310 7.00 8.56 24.50
C GLN A 310 6.14 7.30 24.46
N ARG A 311 4.93 7.35 25.04
CA ARG A 311 3.97 6.23 24.99
C ARG A 311 3.62 5.87 23.55
N VAL A 312 3.34 6.86 22.71
CA VAL A 312 3.03 6.62 21.29
C VAL A 312 4.24 5.99 20.60
N ARG A 313 5.45 6.53 20.76
CA ARG A 313 6.69 5.96 20.20
C ARG A 313 6.90 4.50 20.62
N SER A 314 6.72 4.18 21.90
CA SER A 314 6.85 2.80 22.39
C SER A 314 5.78 1.84 21.87
N SER A 315 4.63 2.35 21.44
CA SER A 315 3.54 1.55 20.86
C SER A 315 3.66 1.35 19.34
N MET A 316 4.59 2.06 18.69
CA MET A 316 4.77 2.00 17.24
C MET A 316 5.16 0.59 16.78
N PRO A 317 4.59 0.11 15.66
CA PRO A 317 5.10 -1.05 14.96
C PRO A 317 6.44 -0.71 14.30
N GLU A 318 7.16 -1.75 13.87
CA GLU A 318 8.32 -1.57 13.01
C GLU A 318 7.91 -0.89 11.70
N LEU A 319 8.68 0.11 11.28
CA LEU A 319 8.48 0.76 9.98
C LEU A 319 8.86 -0.22 8.83
N PRO A 320 8.29 -0.07 7.63
CA PRO A 320 8.52 -0.98 6.51
C PRO A 320 9.99 -1.28 6.22
N ASP A 321 10.86 -0.25 6.19
CA ASP A 321 12.28 -0.41 5.90
C ASP A 321 13.03 -1.18 7.01
N ALA A 322 12.70 -0.87 8.27
CA ALA A 322 13.29 -1.55 9.42
C ALA A 322 12.87 -3.02 9.46
N LEU A 323 11.58 -3.28 9.23
CA LEU A 323 11.03 -4.62 9.13
C LEU A 323 11.67 -5.40 7.97
N ALA A 324 11.76 -4.81 6.78
CA ALA A 324 12.39 -5.45 5.63
C ALA A 324 13.86 -5.82 5.91
N SER A 325 14.61 -4.90 6.52
CA SER A 325 16.00 -5.17 6.93
C SER A 325 16.08 -6.31 7.94
N ARG A 326 15.18 -6.35 8.93
CA ARG A 326 15.14 -7.42 9.93
C ARG A 326 14.79 -8.76 9.30
N LEU A 327 13.75 -8.81 8.46
CA LEU A 327 13.34 -10.03 7.75
C LEU A 327 14.47 -10.62 6.89
N ARG A 328 15.26 -9.76 6.25
CA ARG A 328 16.44 -10.20 5.50
C ARG A 328 17.54 -10.76 6.40
N THR A 329 17.87 -10.07 7.48
CA THR A 329 19.00 -10.45 8.36
C THR A 329 18.68 -11.66 9.25
N GLU A 330 17.48 -11.72 9.82
CA GLU A 330 17.09 -12.78 10.77
C GLU A 330 16.59 -14.05 10.07
N TYR A 331 15.87 -13.90 8.95
CA TYR A 331 15.20 -15.03 8.28
C TYR A 331 15.78 -15.39 6.91
N GLY A 332 16.78 -14.64 6.42
CA GLY A 332 17.44 -14.91 5.14
C GLY A 332 16.52 -14.73 3.92
N ILE A 333 15.46 -13.93 4.05
CA ILE A 333 14.50 -13.68 2.98
C ILE A 333 15.10 -12.72 1.96
N SER A 334 14.86 -12.98 0.67
CA SER A 334 15.34 -12.09 -0.39
C SER A 334 14.53 -10.80 -0.44
N GLU A 335 15.15 -9.73 -0.94
CA GLU A 335 14.47 -8.45 -1.15
C GLU A 335 13.25 -8.59 -2.11
N HIS A 336 13.34 -9.51 -3.06
CA HIS A 336 12.23 -9.79 -3.97
C HIS A 336 11.02 -10.35 -3.22
N ASP A 337 11.23 -11.31 -2.33
CA ASP A 337 10.11 -11.95 -1.60
C ASP A 337 9.51 -11.00 -0.56
N ILE A 338 10.33 -10.16 0.08
CA ILE A 338 9.84 -9.10 0.99
C ILE A 338 8.94 -8.12 0.22
N ARG A 339 9.37 -7.67 -0.97
CA ARG A 339 8.53 -6.81 -1.81
C ARG A 339 7.24 -7.51 -2.25
N THR A 340 7.30 -8.81 -2.54
CA THR A 340 6.11 -9.59 -2.85
C THR A 340 5.15 -9.61 -1.65
N LEU A 341 5.62 -9.87 -0.43
CA LEU A 341 4.76 -9.80 0.76
C LEU A 341 4.20 -8.39 0.99
N ALA A 342 5.04 -7.37 0.84
CA ALA A 342 4.66 -5.97 1.01
C ALA A 342 3.63 -5.48 -0.01
N SER A 343 3.48 -6.19 -1.14
CA SER A 343 2.44 -5.91 -2.14
C SER A 343 1.03 -6.31 -1.68
N PHE A 344 0.92 -7.17 -0.67
CA PHE A 344 -0.36 -7.58 -0.11
C PHE A 344 -0.78 -6.63 1.03
N ASP A 345 -2.05 -6.23 1.00
CA ASP A 345 -2.62 -5.30 1.98
C ASP A 345 -2.51 -5.79 3.44
N ALA A 346 -2.42 -7.11 3.64
CA ALA A 346 -2.27 -7.74 4.95
C ALA A 346 -0.85 -7.70 5.54
N PHE A 347 0.14 -7.08 4.86
CA PHE A 347 1.55 -7.12 5.27
C PHE A 347 1.79 -6.65 6.71
N ILE A 348 1.49 -5.38 7.01
CA ILE A 348 1.56 -4.78 8.36
C ILE A 348 0.21 -4.11 8.68
N GLN A 349 -0.90 -4.74 8.31
CA GLN A 349 -2.20 -4.08 8.47
C GLN A 349 -2.41 -3.77 9.96
N LEU A 350 -2.77 -2.53 10.27
CA LEU A 350 -3.30 -2.15 11.58
C LEU A 350 -4.80 -1.93 11.50
N GLY A 351 -5.52 -2.30 12.55
CA GLY A 351 -6.96 -2.09 12.68
C GLY A 351 -7.33 -0.62 12.86
N LEU A 352 -8.63 -0.37 13.03
CA LEU A 352 -9.13 0.97 13.38
C LEU A 352 -8.51 1.45 14.70
N ASP A 353 -8.32 2.76 14.81
CA ASP A 353 -7.64 3.40 15.94
C ASP A 353 -6.19 2.90 16.14
N GLY A 354 -5.61 2.24 15.13
CA GLY A 354 -4.24 1.77 15.14
C GLY A 354 -3.98 0.55 16.02
N GLU A 355 -5.03 -0.20 16.37
CA GLU A 355 -4.95 -1.45 17.12
C GLU A 355 -4.24 -2.54 16.30
N ARG A 356 -3.41 -3.36 16.93
CA ARG A 356 -2.78 -4.53 16.27
C ARG A 356 -3.87 -5.53 15.90
N PRO A 357 -4.09 -5.85 14.63
CA PRO A 357 -5.05 -6.85 14.26
C PRO A 357 -4.47 -8.20 14.57
N TYR A 358 -5.36 -9.15 14.83
CA TYR A 358 -5.02 -10.54 14.92
C TYR A 358 -4.53 -11.00 13.53
N GLY A 359 -3.24 -11.35 13.43
CA GLY A 359 -2.66 -12.08 12.31
C GLY A 359 -2.34 -11.29 11.03
N SER A 360 -1.57 -10.19 11.14
CA SER A 360 -0.85 -9.65 9.98
C SER A 360 0.00 -10.74 9.30
N LEU A 361 0.24 -10.63 8.00
CA LEU A 361 1.01 -11.59 7.22
C LEU A 361 2.45 -11.77 7.75
N VAL A 362 3.04 -10.72 8.32
CA VAL A 362 4.36 -10.78 8.97
C VAL A 362 4.32 -11.67 10.20
N ASN A 363 3.44 -11.38 11.17
CA ASN A 363 3.25 -12.24 12.35
C ASN A 363 2.91 -13.69 11.97
N TYR A 364 2.11 -13.88 10.93
CA TYR A 364 1.78 -15.21 10.40
C TYR A 364 3.04 -15.92 9.89
N PHE A 365 3.83 -15.25 9.05
CA PHE A 365 5.11 -15.75 8.57
C PHE A 365 6.06 -16.10 9.73
N GLU A 366 6.23 -15.21 10.70
CA GLU A 366 7.10 -15.43 11.86
C GLU A 366 6.64 -16.60 12.72
N THR A 367 5.33 -16.84 12.82
CA THR A 367 4.77 -18.01 13.52
C THR A 367 4.98 -19.32 12.74
N VAL A 368 4.93 -19.27 11.41
CA VAL A 368 5.21 -20.44 10.55
C VAL A 368 6.68 -20.84 10.63
N VAL A 369 7.59 -19.87 10.66
CA VAL A 369 9.03 -20.14 10.79
C VAL A 369 9.33 -20.77 12.14
N ASP A 370 9.93 -21.96 12.09
CA ASP A 370 10.48 -22.64 13.26
C ASP A 370 11.69 -23.45 12.81
N THR A 371 12.87 -22.87 13.00
CA THR A 371 14.13 -23.48 12.59
C THR A 371 14.43 -24.75 13.40
N SER A 372 13.90 -24.89 14.61
CA SER A 372 14.05 -26.09 15.44
C SER A 372 13.30 -27.29 14.83
N LYS A 373 12.16 -27.02 14.18
CA LYS A 373 11.40 -28.00 13.39
C LYS A 373 11.83 -28.05 11.93
N GLY A 374 12.83 -27.27 11.56
CA GLY A 374 13.40 -27.26 10.23
C GLY A 374 12.63 -26.44 9.19
N VAL A 375 11.68 -25.62 9.60
CA VAL A 375 10.98 -24.68 8.71
C VAL A 375 11.77 -23.38 8.68
N ASP A 376 12.63 -23.21 7.67
CA ASP A 376 13.40 -21.98 7.49
C ASP A 376 12.58 -20.86 6.81
N GLY A 377 13.07 -19.62 6.91
CA GLY A 377 12.39 -18.44 6.34
C GLY A 377 12.15 -18.56 4.84
N LYS A 378 13.08 -19.16 4.09
CA LYS A 378 12.95 -19.36 2.65
C LYS A 378 11.87 -20.38 2.28
N SER A 379 11.71 -21.42 3.07
CA SER A 379 10.66 -22.43 2.85
C SER A 379 9.30 -21.84 3.20
N ALA A 380 9.19 -21.16 4.35
CA ALA A 380 7.97 -20.51 4.78
C ALA A 380 7.48 -19.45 3.77
N ILE A 381 8.38 -18.58 3.30
CA ILE A 381 8.02 -17.51 2.37
C ILE A 381 7.51 -18.04 1.04
N ASN A 382 8.11 -19.11 0.51
CA ASN A 382 7.67 -19.71 -0.74
C ASN A 382 6.24 -20.26 -0.62
N TRP A 383 5.96 -21.00 0.45
CA TRP A 383 4.63 -21.54 0.70
C TRP A 383 3.59 -20.45 0.97
N ILE A 384 3.96 -19.38 1.65
CA ILE A 384 3.05 -18.28 1.95
C ILE A 384 2.81 -17.44 0.70
N ALA A 385 3.85 -16.88 0.10
CA ALA A 385 3.74 -15.92 -0.99
C ALA A 385 3.25 -16.55 -2.30
N HIS A 386 3.74 -17.74 -2.65
CA HIS A 386 3.43 -18.35 -3.94
C HIS A 386 2.28 -19.34 -3.89
N ASP A 387 2.17 -20.12 -2.81
CA ASP A 387 1.14 -21.15 -2.72
C ASP A 387 -0.12 -20.64 -2.00
N LEU A 388 -0.04 -20.12 -0.77
CA LEU A 388 -1.22 -19.63 -0.05
C LEU A 388 -1.82 -18.37 -0.69
N LEU A 389 -1.04 -17.29 -0.80
CA LEU A 389 -1.53 -16.03 -1.33
C LEU A 389 -1.88 -16.14 -2.82
N GLY A 390 -1.14 -16.95 -3.59
CA GLY A 390 -1.49 -17.26 -4.98
C GLY A 390 -2.85 -17.97 -5.12
N GLN A 391 -3.16 -18.93 -4.23
CA GLN A 391 -4.46 -19.62 -4.22
C GLN A 391 -5.61 -18.73 -3.76
N LEU A 392 -5.37 -17.84 -2.81
CA LEU A 392 -6.35 -16.85 -2.36
C LEU A 392 -6.66 -15.82 -3.45
N ALA A 393 -5.62 -15.31 -4.13
CA ALA A 393 -5.78 -14.40 -5.26
C ALA A 393 -6.59 -15.04 -6.40
N HIS A 394 -6.35 -16.31 -6.73
CA HIS A 394 -7.17 -17.05 -7.72
C HIS A 394 -8.65 -17.12 -7.29
N ARG A 395 -8.93 -17.22 -5.99
CA ARG A 395 -10.30 -17.28 -5.45
C ARG A 395 -10.92 -15.90 -5.23
N GLU A 396 -10.22 -14.82 -5.57
CA GLU A 396 -10.61 -13.44 -5.25
C GLU A 396 -10.86 -13.24 -3.74
N GLN A 397 -10.10 -13.95 -2.91
CA GLN A 397 -10.21 -13.92 -1.46
C GLN A 397 -9.04 -13.15 -0.85
N THR A 398 -9.32 -12.44 0.24
CA THR A 398 -8.29 -11.78 1.06
C THR A 398 -7.67 -12.75 2.06
N PHE A 399 -6.42 -12.48 2.44
CA PHE A 399 -5.74 -13.24 3.47
C PHE A 399 -6.34 -12.96 4.85
N THR A 400 -6.68 -14.02 5.57
CA THR A 400 -6.93 -14.00 7.01
C THR A 400 -6.24 -15.20 7.65
N PRO A 401 -5.73 -15.07 8.89
CA PRO A 401 -5.04 -16.16 9.59
C PRO A 401 -5.94 -17.38 9.85
N ASP A 402 -7.26 -17.21 9.84
CA ASP A 402 -8.22 -18.29 10.09
C ASP A 402 -8.42 -19.22 8.88
N ARG A 403 -8.10 -18.77 7.66
CA ARG A 403 -8.24 -19.59 6.44
C ARG A 403 -7.32 -20.80 6.47
N ILE A 404 -6.07 -20.57 6.87
CA ILE A 404 -5.07 -21.60 7.15
C ILE A 404 -4.33 -21.10 8.38
N PRO A 405 -4.53 -21.69 9.57
CA PRO A 405 -3.78 -21.31 10.75
C PRO A 405 -2.27 -21.52 10.57
N ALA A 406 -1.45 -20.65 11.17
CA ALA A 406 0.00 -20.68 11.00
C ALA A 406 0.61 -22.05 11.39
N LEU A 407 0.09 -22.68 12.45
CA LEU A 407 0.53 -24.00 12.89
C LEU A 407 0.22 -25.10 11.88
N VAL A 408 -0.92 -25.01 11.18
CA VAL A 408 -1.29 -25.96 10.11
C VAL A 408 -0.35 -25.77 8.92
N MET A 409 -0.05 -24.54 8.53
CA MET A 409 0.93 -24.27 7.47
C MET A 409 2.33 -24.78 7.85
N GLN A 410 2.77 -24.57 9.08
CA GLN A 410 4.02 -25.13 9.59
C GLN A 410 4.05 -26.66 9.45
N GLU A 411 2.97 -27.34 9.85
CA GLU A 411 2.85 -28.80 9.74
C GLU A 411 2.88 -29.29 8.28
N ILE A 412 2.19 -28.61 7.35
CA ILE A 412 2.26 -28.91 5.91
C ILE A 412 3.70 -28.85 5.41
N ILE A 413 4.45 -27.80 5.79
CA ILE A 413 5.84 -27.63 5.37
C ILE A 413 6.74 -28.73 5.96
N MET A 414 6.49 -29.11 7.22
CA MET A 414 7.21 -30.22 7.87
C MET A 414 6.97 -31.55 7.15
N LEU A 415 5.72 -31.87 6.78
CA LEU A 415 5.38 -33.08 6.04
C LEU A 415 6.02 -33.14 4.65
N VAL A 416 6.29 -31.98 4.03
CA VAL A 416 7.06 -31.95 2.78
C VAL A 416 8.55 -32.16 3.03
N LYS A 417 9.07 -31.60 4.12
CA LYS A 417 10.49 -31.70 4.48
C LYS A 417 10.88 -33.11 4.89
N ASP A 418 10.04 -33.79 5.67
CA ASP A 418 10.25 -35.18 6.11
C ASP A 418 9.97 -36.22 5.01
N LYS A 419 9.54 -35.75 3.82
CA LYS A 419 9.18 -36.54 2.63
C LYS A 419 7.94 -37.42 2.82
N THR A 420 7.11 -37.16 3.83
CA THR A 420 5.78 -37.76 3.96
C THR A 420 4.86 -37.29 2.84
N LEU A 421 5.02 -36.05 2.38
CA LEU A 421 4.34 -35.46 1.23
C LEU A 421 5.35 -34.99 0.19
N THR A 422 4.96 -35.07 -1.08
CA THR A 422 5.62 -34.33 -2.16
C THR A 422 5.14 -32.88 -2.15
N GLY A 423 5.89 -31.96 -2.78
CA GLY A 423 5.41 -30.58 -2.95
C GLY A 423 4.06 -30.50 -3.68
N THR A 424 3.79 -31.39 -4.64
CA THR A 424 2.54 -31.42 -5.39
C THR A 424 1.36 -31.90 -4.53
N SER A 425 1.55 -32.96 -3.75
CA SER A 425 0.52 -33.49 -2.85
C SER A 425 0.18 -32.51 -1.73
N ALA A 426 1.18 -31.83 -1.14
CA ALA A 426 0.96 -30.78 -0.16
C ALA A 426 0.20 -29.57 -0.74
N LYS A 427 0.45 -29.16 -1.99
CA LYS A 427 -0.37 -28.13 -2.67
C LYS A 427 -1.82 -28.58 -2.89
N THR A 428 -2.05 -29.87 -3.11
CA THR A 428 -3.41 -30.42 -3.20
C THR A 428 -4.11 -30.42 -1.84
N LEU A 429 -3.40 -30.79 -0.77
CA LEU A 429 -3.91 -30.70 0.60
C LEU A 429 -4.27 -29.25 0.96
N LEU A 430 -3.38 -28.29 0.69
CA LEU A 430 -3.64 -26.87 0.93
C LEU A 430 -4.90 -26.39 0.20
N ARG A 431 -5.08 -26.75 -1.08
CA ARG A 431 -6.29 -26.42 -1.84
C ARG A 431 -7.54 -27.05 -1.24
N HIS A 432 -7.47 -28.31 -0.84
CA HIS A 432 -8.60 -29.00 -0.21
C HIS A 432 -9.05 -28.30 1.07
N ILE A 433 -8.10 -27.89 1.93
CA ILE A 433 -8.42 -27.16 3.17
C ILE A 433 -9.06 -25.80 2.86
N LEU A 434 -8.56 -25.08 1.84
CA LEU A 434 -9.14 -23.81 1.42
C LEU A 434 -10.57 -23.97 0.86
N ASP A 435 -10.82 -25.05 0.12
CA ASP A 435 -12.14 -25.34 -0.46
C ASP A 435 -13.12 -25.92 0.58
N THR A 436 -12.60 -26.58 1.63
CA THR A 436 -13.37 -27.23 2.69
C THR A 436 -12.87 -26.77 4.06
N PRO A 437 -13.26 -25.57 4.55
CA PRO A 437 -12.76 -25.03 5.82
C PRO A 437 -13.04 -25.92 7.04
N SER A 438 -14.10 -26.73 7.01
CA SER A 438 -14.39 -27.71 8.07
C SER A 438 -13.31 -28.79 8.23
N ALA A 439 -12.48 -29.02 7.20
CA ALA A 439 -11.35 -29.95 7.26
C ALA A 439 -10.33 -29.57 8.34
N LEU A 440 -10.25 -28.28 8.74
CA LEU A 440 -9.39 -27.83 9.83
C LEU A 440 -9.73 -28.44 11.21
N THR A 441 -10.90 -29.07 11.35
CA THR A 441 -11.28 -29.80 12.57
C THR A 441 -10.69 -31.21 12.64
N THR A 442 -10.16 -31.72 11.52
CA THR A 442 -9.55 -33.04 11.41
C THR A 442 -8.03 -32.91 11.48
N PRO A 443 -7.31 -33.79 12.21
CA PRO A 443 -5.85 -33.81 12.20
C PRO A 443 -5.29 -33.95 10.78
N LEU A 444 -4.23 -33.21 10.47
CA LEU A 444 -3.68 -33.13 9.11
C LEU A 444 -3.24 -34.51 8.59
N GLN A 445 -2.68 -35.34 9.46
CA GLN A 445 -2.28 -36.70 9.12
C GLN A 445 -3.45 -37.57 8.65
N THR A 446 -4.62 -37.43 9.27
CA THR A 446 -5.84 -38.14 8.88
C THR A 446 -6.32 -37.67 7.51
N LEU A 447 -6.30 -36.35 7.24
CA LEU A 447 -6.64 -35.80 5.92
C LEU A 447 -5.69 -36.31 4.83
N VAL A 448 -4.40 -36.41 5.13
CA VAL A 448 -3.40 -36.97 4.21
C VAL A 448 -3.73 -38.42 3.85
N ASP A 449 -4.20 -39.21 4.81
CA ASP A 449 -4.57 -40.61 4.60
C ASP A 449 -5.89 -40.74 3.82
N GLU A 450 -6.92 -40.00 4.22
CA GLU A 450 -8.24 -39.96 3.55
C GLU A 450 -8.14 -39.54 2.08
N LEU A 451 -7.28 -38.56 1.78
CA LEU A 451 -7.03 -38.08 0.42
C LEU A 451 -5.98 -38.91 -0.33
N SER A 452 -5.39 -39.92 0.31
CA SER A 452 -4.33 -40.78 -0.25
C SER A 452 -3.15 -39.96 -0.80
N LEU A 453 -2.68 -38.97 -0.03
CA LEU A 453 -1.67 -38.00 -0.47
C LEU A 453 -0.24 -38.35 -0.06
N ARG A 454 -0.02 -39.40 0.73
CA ARG A 454 1.32 -39.81 1.16
C ARG A 454 2.24 -40.04 -0.03
N ALA A 455 3.48 -39.57 0.09
CA ALA A 455 4.50 -39.76 -0.92
C ALA A 455 4.93 -41.22 -0.98
N ALA A 456 4.99 -41.78 -2.20
CA ALA A 456 5.47 -43.14 -2.45
C ALA A 456 7.01 -43.19 -2.32
N THR A 457 7.54 -43.19 -1.10
CA THR A 457 8.98 -43.08 -0.81
C THR A 457 9.58 -44.25 -0.03
N SER A 458 8.76 -45.21 0.44
CA SER A 458 9.24 -46.38 1.18
C SER A 458 9.64 -47.54 0.25
N THR A 459 10.48 -48.47 0.73
CA THR A 459 10.92 -49.67 0.01
C THR A 459 9.78 -50.61 -0.44
N SER A 460 8.61 -50.55 0.20
CA SER A 460 7.38 -51.23 -0.24
C SER A 460 6.72 -50.54 -1.45
N ASP A 461 6.89 -49.22 -1.59
CA ASP A 461 6.27 -48.40 -2.63
C ASP A 461 7.08 -48.34 -3.94
N SER A 462 8.31 -48.89 -3.96
CA SER A 462 9.10 -48.97 -5.20
C SER A 462 8.40 -49.83 -6.24
N SER A 463 7.60 -50.81 -5.82
CA SER A 463 6.78 -51.66 -6.69
C SER A 463 5.65 -50.86 -7.36
N LEU A 464 5.02 -49.95 -6.62
CA LEU A 464 3.91 -49.12 -7.08
C LEU A 464 4.40 -48.02 -8.02
N LEU A 465 5.52 -47.37 -7.68
CA LEU A 465 6.18 -46.41 -8.56
C LEU A 465 6.65 -47.08 -9.86
N ARG A 466 7.22 -48.28 -9.77
CA ARG A 466 7.63 -49.06 -10.94
C ARG A 466 6.46 -49.42 -11.84
N ALA A 467 5.34 -49.89 -11.26
CA ALA A 467 4.13 -50.18 -12.00
C ALA A 467 3.58 -48.94 -12.74
N LEU A 468 3.62 -47.76 -12.09
CA LEU A 468 3.24 -46.49 -12.74
C LEU A 468 4.19 -46.11 -13.88
N CYS A 469 5.50 -46.30 -13.71
CA CYS A 469 6.49 -46.07 -14.76
C CYS A 469 6.31 -47.03 -15.94
N GLU A 470 6.01 -48.31 -15.68
CA GLU A 470 5.70 -49.31 -16.72
C GLU A 470 4.41 -48.94 -17.47
N ALA A 471 3.37 -48.53 -16.75
CA ALA A 471 2.13 -48.06 -17.35
C ALA A 471 2.32 -46.79 -18.20
N ALA A 472 3.19 -45.86 -17.76
CA ALA A 472 3.54 -44.67 -18.53
C ALA A 472 4.23 -45.03 -19.86
N CYS A 473 5.15 -45.99 -19.82
CA CYS A 473 5.84 -46.49 -21.02
C CYS A 473 4.87 -47.17 -21.99
N ALA A 474 3.88 -47.91 -21.47
CA ALA A 474 2.84 -48.53 -22.29
C ALA A 474 1.86 -47.50 -22.90
N ALA A 475 1.50 -46.47 -22.14
CA ALA A 475 0.56 -45.43 -22.57
C ALA A 475 1.17 -44.44 -23.57
N LEU A 476 2.49 -44.22 -23.55
CA LEU A 476 3.18 -43.22 -24.37
C LEU A 476 4.38 -43.84 -25.14
N PRO A 477 4.14 -44.76 -26.09
CA PRO A 477 5.21 -45.49 -26.78
C PRO A 477 6.07 -44.59 -27.69
N ALA A 478 5.50 -43.52 -28.26
CA ALA A 478 6.24 -42.60 -29.11
C ALA A 478 7.31 -41.79 -28.34
N GLU A 479 7.00 -41.42 -27.10
CA GLU A 479 7.92 -40.76 -26.18
C GLU A 479 9.03 -41.72 -25.72
N VAL A 480 8.71 -42.99 -25.46
CA VAL A 480 9.70 -44.03 -25.13
C VAL A 480 10.73 -44.17 -26.26
N GLU A 481 10.28 -44.29 -27.50
CA GLU A 481 11.17 -44.36 -28.66
C GLU A 481 12.01 -43.09 -28.86
N SER A 482 11.43 -41.93 -28.53
CA SER A 482 12.15 -40.65 -28.58
C SER A 482 13.25 -40.57 -27.52
N VAL A 483 13.00 -41.07 -26.30
CA VAL A 483 14.01 -41.15 -25.22
C VAL A 483 15.14 -42.10 -25.61
N LYS A 484 14.83 -43.29 -26.14
CA LYS A 484 15.84 -44.26 -26.62
C LYS A 484 16.72 -43.71 -27.74
N LYS A 485 16.19 -42.81 -28.57
CA LYS A 485 16.92 -42.09 -29.63
C LYS A 485 17.73 -40.89 -29.11
N GLY A 486 17.87 -40.73 -27.80
CA GLY A 486 18.71 -39.70 -27.17
C GLY A 486 18.03 -38.34 -26.96
N LYS A 487 16.71 -38.22 -27.17
CA LYS A 487 15.99 -36.96 -26.88
C LYS A 487 15.61 -36.88 -25.41
N GLU A 488 16.54 -36.47 -24.56
CA GLU A 488 16.35 -36.43 -23.10
C GLU A 488 15.12 -35.64 -22.64
N LYS A 489 14.71 -34.59 -23.36
CA LYS A 489 13.51 -33.81 -23.01
C LYS A 489 12.20 -34.61 -23.08
N ALA A 490 12.15 -35.70 -23.87
CA ALA A 490 10.96 -36.53 -24.00
C ALA A 490 10.64 -37.29 -22.69
N ILE A 491 11.63 -37.54 -21.84
CA ILE A 491 11.41 -38.21 -20.55
C ILE A 491 10.51 -37.41 -19.62
N MET A 492 10.52 -36.07 -19.74
CA MET A 492 9.68 -35.20 -18.90
C MET A 492 8.20 -35.36 -19.19
N ARG A 493 7.81 -35.81 -20.40
CA ARG A 493 6.41 -36.17 -20.70
C ARG A 493 5.98 -37.44 -19.97
N LEU A 494 6.86 -38.45 -19.92
CA LEU A 494 6.61 -39.69 -19.19
C LEU A 494 6.51 -39.42 -17.67
N VAL A 495 7.41 -38.60 -17.13
CA VAL A 495 7.33 -38.13 -15.73
C VAL A 495 6.02 -37.38 -15.49
N GLY A 496 5.59 -36.52 -16.42
CA GLY A 496 4.31 -35.83 -16.34
C GLY A 496 3.10 -36.77 -16.30
N TRP A 497 3.14 -37.87 -17.06
CA TRP A 497 2.10 -38.89 -17.02
C TRP A 497 2.08 -39.63 -15.68
N VAL A 498 3.24 -40.09 -15.19
CA VAL A 498 3.36 -40.74 -13.86
C VAL A 498 2.84 -39.81 -12.77
N MET A 499 3.14 -38.51 -12.88
CA MET A 499 2.69 -37.52 -11.91
C MET A 499 1.18 -37.30 -11.93
N LYS A 500 0.57 -37.35 -13.11
CA LYS A 500 -0.88 -37.23 -13.27
C LYS A 500 -1.59 -38.44 -12.68
N GLU A 501 -1.17 -39.65 -13.03
CA GLU A 501 -1.83 -40.89 -12.58
C GLU A 501 -1.61 -41.17 -11.10
N SER A 502 -0.45 -40.81 -10.54
CA SER A 502 -0.20 -40.85 -9.10
C SER A 502 -0.90 -39.73 -8.32
N LYS A 503 -1.64 -38.84 -8.99
CA LYS A 503 -2.27 -37.64 -8.39
C LYS A 503 -1.27 -36.78 -7.60
N GLY A 504 -0.01 -36.73 -8.02
CA GLY A 504 1.02 -35.95 -7.35
C GLY A 504 1.79 -36.69 -6.25
N THR A 505 1.46 -37.93 -5.89
CA THR A 505 2.10 -38.66 -4.78
C THR A 505 3.47 -39.25 -5.13
N ALA A 506 3.76 -39.48 -6.42
CA ALA A 506 5.09 -39.91 -6.84
C ALA A 506 6.10 -38.75 -6.77
N ASP A 507 7.34 -39.01 -6.35
CA ASP A 507 8.40 -38.00 -6.44
C ASP A 507 8.93 -37.90 -7.87
N ALA A 508 8.86 -36.71 -8.48
CA ALA A 508 9.23 -36.49 -9.88
C ALA A 508 10.69 -36.86 -10.18
N LYS A 509 11.62 -36.59 -9.25
CA LYS A 509 13.04 -36.92 -9.43
C LYS A 509 13.27 -38.42 -9.39
N THR A 510 12.62 -39.11 -8.45
CA THR A 510 12.68 -40.56 -8.31
C THR A 510 12.04 -41.26 -9.51
N ALA A 511 10.89 -40.79 -9.98
CA ALA A 511 10.24 -41.27 -11.21
C ALA A 511 11.12 -41.04 -12.44
N GLN A 512 11.74 -39.86 -12.57
CA GLN A 512 12.67 -39.56 -13.66
C GLN A 512 13.87 -40.51 -13.64
N LYS A 513 14.48 -40.73 -12.46
CA LYS A 513 15.61 -41.66 -12.30
C LYS A 513 15.22 -43.08 -12.71
N MET A 514 14.08 -43.58 -12.24
CA MET A 514 13.59 -44.92 -12.57
C MET A 514 13.27 -45.08 -14.07
N LEU A 515 12.63 -44.09 -14.69
CA LEU A 515 12.38 -44.08 -16.14
C LEU A 515 13.68 -44.03 -16.94
N LYS A 516 14.72 -43.32 -16.46
CA LYS A 516 16.05 -43.34 -17.09
C LYS A 516 16.64 -44.75 -17.03
N GLU A 517 16.67 -45.36 -15.85
CA GLU A 517 17.20 -46.72 -15.65
C GLU A 517 16.44 -47.78 -16.47
N MET A 518 15.13 -47.60 -16.71
CA MET A 518 14.32 -48.53 -17.51
C MET A 518 14.52 -48.37 -19.02
N LEU A 519 14.81 -47.15 -19.50
CA LEU A 519 14.76 -46.80 -20.92
C LEU A 519 16.13 -46.55 -21.55
N VAL A 520 17.13 -46.24 -20.72
CA VAL A 520 18.50 -45.94 -21.13
C VAL A 520 19.41 -46.93 -20.37
N PRO A 521 19.93 -47.97 -21.04
CA PRO A 521 20.80 -48.96 -20.42
C PRO A 521 22.16 -48.39 -19.99
#